data_AF-A0A165CU21-F1
#
_entry.id   AF-A0A165CU21-F1
#
_cell.length_a   1.000
_cell.length_b   1.000
_cell.length_c   1.000
_cell.angle_alpha   90.00
_cell.angle_beta   90.00
_cell.angle_gamma   90.00
#
_symmetry.space_group_name_H-M   'P 1'
#
loop_
_entity.id
_entity.type
_entity.pdbx_description
1 polymer ?
#
loop_
_entity_poly.entity_id
_entity_poly.type
_entity_poly.pdbx_seq_one_letter_code
_entity_poly.pdbx_strand_id
1 'polypeptide(L)' 'PMPNKAPNPLYFVGISLASFGAFYYLVKYRAATYPASRQPRQHDSPLIPPRHVGRDDDPTASEPRAKPSTSS' A
#
# COMPACT_ATOMS: atom_id res chain seq x y z
N PRO A 1 29.00 13.41 47.56
CA PRO A 1 28.66 12.64 46.34
C PRO A 1 27.18 12.24 46.33
N MET A 2 26.40 12.79 45.39
CA MET A 2 24.99 12.41 45.24
C MET A 2 24.90 11.00 44.61
N PRO A 3 24.22 10.03 45.22
CA PRO A 3 24.06 8.69 44.66
C PRO A 3 23.34 8.78 43.32
N ASN A 4 24.04 8.51 42.23
CA ASN A 4 23.46 8.50 40.89
C ASN A 4 22.63 7.21 40.73
N LYS A 5 21.33 7.33 40.96
CA LYS A 5 20.37 6.23 40.82
C LYS A 5 20.12 6.02 39.34
N ALA A 6 20.47 4.84 38.85
CA ALA A 6 20.27 4.50 37.44
C ALA A 6 18.80 4.73 37.04
N PRO A 7 18.53 5.28 35.85
CA PRO A 7 17.17 5.53 35.40
C PRO A 7 16.40 4.21 35.27
N ASN A 8 15.15 4.22 35.72
CA ASN A 8 14.30 3.04 35.65
C ASN A 8 14.03 2.68 34.17
N PRO A 9 14.42 1.47 33.70
CA PRO A 9 14.25 1.09 32.30
C PRO A 9 12.78 1.06 31.86
N LEU A 10 11.83 0.98 32.80
CA LEU A 10 10.39 1.05 32.49
C LEU A 10 9.98 2.36 31.82
N TYR A 11 10.71 3.45 32.03
CA TYR A 11 10.45 4.71 31.33
C TYR A 11 10.71 4.57 29.81
N PHE A 12 11.77 3.88 29.41
CA PHE A 12 12.05 3.63 28.00
C PHE A 12 10.96 2.76 27.36
N VAL A 13 10.51 1.73 28.08
CA VAL A 13 9.41 0.86 27.62
C VAL A 13 8.11 1.65 27.50
N GLY A 14 7.78 2.47 28.49
CA GLY A 14 6.58 3.30 28.51
C GLY A 14 6.57 4.32 27.37
N ILE A 15 7.67 5.04 27.17
CA ILE A 15 7.80 6.00 26.06
C ILE A 15 7.66 5.30 24.71
N SER A 16 8.31 4.14 24.54
CA SER A 16 8.24 3.38 23.28
C SER A 16 6.82 2.92 22.97
N LEU A 17 6.11 2.36 23.96
CA LEU A 17 4.72 1.94 23.83
C LEU A 17 3.79 3.12 23.54
N ALA A 18 3.99 4.25 24.22
CA ALA A 18 3.21 5.46 24.00
C ALA A 18 3.41 6.01 22.58
N SER A 19 4.66 6.09 22.10
CA SER A 19 4.97 6.52 20.73
C SER A 19 4.36 5.59 19.69
N PHE A 20 4.49 4.27 19.86
CA PHE A 20 3.89 3.28 18.96
C PHE A 20 2.36 3.39 18.94
N GLY A 21 1.72 3.50 20.11
CA GLY A 21 0.27 3.63 20.23
C GLY A 21 -0.25 4.90 19.56
N ALA A 22 0.41 6.04 19.76
CA ALA A 22 0.06 7.31 19.11
C ALA A 22 0.17 7.20 17.59
N PHE A 23 1.25 6.61 17.07
CA PHE A 23 1.42 6.41 15.63
C PHE A 23 0.36 5.46 15.05
N TYR A 24 0.10 4.34 15.72
CA TYR A 24 -0.91 3.37 15.31
C TYR A 24 -2.31 4.00 15.24
N TYR A 25 -2.67 4.77 16.28
CA TYR A 25 -3.93 5.51 16.32
C TYR A 25 -4.03 6.50 15.16
N LEU A 26 -2.96 7.25 14.88
CA LEU A 26 -2.92 8.22 13.79
C LEU A 26 -3.09 7.56 12.42
N VAL A 27 -2.43 6.41 12.18
CA VAL A 27 -2.57 5.63 10.94
C VAL A 27 -4.01 5.15 10.76
N LYS A 28 -4.64 4.62 11.82
CA LYS A 28 -6.03 4.17 11.78
C LYS A 28 -6.99 5.32 11.54
N TYR A 29 -6.79 6.45 12.21
CA TYR A 29 -7.58 7.66 12.00
C TYR A 29 -7.48 8.15 10.55
N ARG A 30 -6.25 8.25 10.01
CA ARG A 30 -6.03 8.64 8.61
C ARG A 30 -6.68 7.68 7.62
N ALA A 31 -6.62 6.38 7.86
CA ALA A 31 -7.26 5.39 6.99
C ALA A 31 -8.79 5.57 6.93
N ALA A 32 -9.41 5.98 8.04
CA ALA A 32 -10.85 6.25 8.09
C ALA A 32 -11.23 7.61 7.48
N THR A 33 -10.46 8.65 7.76
CA THR A 33 -10.80 10.04 7.38
C THR A 33 -10.34 10.38 5.95
N TYR A 34 -9.16 9.94 5.52
CA TYR A 34 -8.57 10.23 4.21
C TYR A 34 -7.94 8.97 3.62
N PRO A 35 -8.73 7.97 3.20
CA PRO A 35 -8.19 6.79 2.55
C PRO A 35 -7.43 7.22 1.29
N ALA A 36 -6.15 6.84 1.19
CA ALA A 36 -5.27 7.20 0.07
C ALA A 36 -5.82 6.73 -1.29
N SER A 37 -6.75 5.77 -1.31
CA SER A 37 -7.47 5.33 -2.51
C SER A 37 -8.52 6.33 -3.02
N ARG A 38 -8.92 7.32 -2.22
CA ARG A 38 -9.86 8.39 -2.60
C ARG A 38 -9.17 9.66 -3.09
N GLN A 39 -7.84 9.73 -3.01
CA GLN A 39 -7.14 10.82 -3.69
C GLN A 39 -7.47 10.71 -5.18
N PRO A 40 -7.88 11.80 -5.84
CA PRO A 40 -7.98 11.82 -7.30
C PRO A 40 -6.63 11.37 -7.83
N ARG A 41 -6.58 10.17 -8.42
CA ARG A 41 -5.38 9.77 -9.15
C ARG A 41 -5.17 10.85 -10.19
N GLN A 42 -3.93 11.33 -10.33
CA GLN A 42 -3.58 12.14 -11.48
C GLN A 42 -4.05 11.35 -12.69
N HIS A 43 -5.08 11.88 -13.36
CA HIS A 43 -5.66 11.30 -14.56
C HIS A 43 -4.51 10.83 -15.41
N ASP A 44 -4.47 9.52 -15.69
CA ASP A 44 -3.29 8.81 -16.17
C ASP A 44 -2.53 9.69 -17.15
N SER A 45 -1.31 10.10 -16.76
CA SER A 45 -0.43 10.84 -17.63
C SER A 45 -0.31 10.04 -18.93
N PRO A 46 -0.26 10.69 -20.11
CA PRO A 46 -0.20 9.97 -21.40
C PRO A 46 1.02 9.04 -21.54
N LEU A 47 1.98 9.08 -20.61
CA LEU A 47 3.14 8.17 -20.53
C LEU A 47 2.92 6.95 -19.62
N ILE A 48 1.81 6.84 -18.90
CA ILE A 48 1.52 5.68 -18.05
C ILE A 48 0.78 4.65 -18.91
N PRO A 49 1.36 3.46 -19.12
CA PRO A 49 0.72 2.44 -19.95
C PRO A 49 -0.62 2.03 -19.31
N PRO A 50 -1.69 1.85 -20.11
CA PRO A 50 -2.96 1.36 -19.63
C PRO A 50 -2.79 0.06 -18.85
N ARG A 51 -3.36 -0.02 -17.65
CA ARG A 51 -3.44 -1.30 -16.95
C ARG A 51 -4.48 -2.15 -17.67
N HIS A 52 -4.06 -3.29 -18.23
CA HIS A 52 -4.98 -4.31 -18.72
C HIS A 52 -5.76 -4.88 -17.53
N VAL A 53 -7.00 -4.42 -17.33
CA VAL A 53 -7.96 -5.05 -16.41
C VAL A 53 -8.68 -6.13 -17.21
N GLY A 54 -8.31 -7.39 -17.01
CA GLY A 54 -9.07 -8.52 -17.54
C GLY A 54 -8.33 -9.43 -18.53
N ARG A 55 -7.19 -10.02 -18.13
CA ARG A 55 -6.66 -11.18 -18.88
C ARG A 55 -6.26 -12.39 -18.03
N ASP A 56 -6.15 -12.24 -16.71
CA ASP A 56 -5.70 -13.34 -15.85
C ASP A 56 -6.84 -14.07 -15.11
N ASP A 57 -8.08 -13.58 -15.21
CA ASP A 57 -9.25 -14.15 -14.49
C ASP A 57 -10.21 -14.97 -15.38
N ASP A 58 -9.92 -15.12 -16.69
CA ASP A 58 -10.78 -15.87 -17.62
C ASP A 58 -10.12 -17.20 -18.03
N PRO A 59 -10.51 -18.35 -17.45
CA PRO A 59 -9.92 -19.65 -17.78
C PRO A 59 -10.24 -20.12 -19.21
N THR A 60 -11.03 -19.37 -19.96
CA THR A 60 -11.52 -19.76 -21.30
C THR A 60 -10.64 -19.27 -22.45
N ALA A 61 -9.56 -18.52 -22.19
CA ALA A 61 -8.70 -17.93 -23.22
C ALA A 61 -7.64 -18.89 -23.80
N SER A 62 -7.95 -20.19 -23.90
CA SER A 62 -7.09 -21.19 -24.56
C SER A 62 -7.73 -21.72 -25.84
N GLU A 63 -7.91 -20.84 -26.84
CA GLU A 63 -8.11 -21.29 -28.21
C GLU A 63 -7.19 -20.49 -29.16
N PRO A 64 -6.17 -21.12 -29.77
CA PRO A 64 -5.28 -20.44 -30.70
C PRO A 64 -5.99 -20.31 -32.04
N ARG A 65 -6.72 -19.21 -32.26
CA ARG A 65 -7.38 -18.97 -33.55
C ARG A 65 -6.32 -18.75 -34.63
N ALA A 66 -6.25 -19.71 -35.55
CA ALA A 66 -5.35 -19.79 -36.68
C ALA A 66 -5.27 -18.48 -37.49
N LYS A 67 -4.05 -18.13 -37.91
CA LYS A 67 -3.77 -17.03 -38.85
C LYS A 67 -4.41 -17.36 -40.21
N PRO A 68 -5.21 -16.47 -40.82
CA PRO A 68 -5.56 -16.64 -42.21
C PRO A 68 -4.38 -16.24 -43.10
N SER A 69 -4.08 -17.16 -44.00
CA SER A 69 -3.07 -17.18 -45.03
C SER A 69 -3.21 -16.06 -46.07
N THR A 70 -2.06 -15.68 -46.62
CA THR A 70 -1.85 -14.88 -47.83
C THR A 70 -2.54 -15.44 -49.08
N SER A 71 -3.06 -14.54 -49.94
CA SER A 71 -3.44 -14.78 -51.35
C SER A 71 -3.70 -13.41 -51.96
N SER A 72 -2.73 -12.84 -52.69
CA SER A 72 -2.63 -12.79 -54.17
C SER A 72 -3.59 -11.80 -54.81
#